data_AF-A0A660T6Z7-F1
#
_entry.id   AF-A0A660T6Z7-F1
#
_cell.length_a   1.000
_cell.length_b   1.000
_cell.length_c   1.000
_cell.angle_alpha   90.00
_cell.angle_beta   90.00
_cell.angle_gamma   90.00
#
_symmetry.space_group_name_H-M   'P 1'
#
loop_
_entity.id
_entity.type
_entity.pdbx_description
1 polymer ?
#
loop_
_entity_poly.entity_id
_entity_poly.type
_entity_poly.pdbx_seq_one_letter_code
_entity_poly.pdbx_strand_id
1 'polypeptide(L)'
;MFKFNYFKFYLQLQLLITIIAQKGEFVNQKLFVYAKNHSKKTIIFTVLISVILNGLINLAGDKLGIPLFLDTIFTAVTAALFGIIPGILTGLFTNLFQELLRGFPLYLYPFAVVNMATGLLVGILVKKGYFKTLFGVFLVIIYTALINSFLGALIVTIIFGGITNEEVDYIVKVILMTGQSVFSSTFIARIFINLVDKGIAVLIAYLIYVKLKKEKQPKEQTYE
;
A
#
# COMPACT_ATOMS: atom_id res chain seq x y z
N MET A 1 25.65 22.51 -11.67
CA MET A 1 24.75 21.66 -12.48
C MET A 1 24.92 20.21 -12.01
N PHE A 2 24.14 19.74 -11.03
CA PHE A 2 24.24 18.38 -10.50
C PHE A 2 23.60 17.39 -11.48
N LYS A 3 24.40 16.56 -12.16
CA LYS A 3 23.89 15.45 -12.97
C LYS A 3 23.52 14.28 -12.05
N PHE A 4 22.23 14.09 -11.83
CA PHE A 4 21.68 12.93 -11.12
C PHE A 4 21.94 11.66 -11.95
N ASN A 5 22.73 10.73 -11.44
CA ASN A 5 23.17 9.56 -12.19
C ASN A 5 22.20 8.39 -12.00
N TYR A 6 21.18 8.33 -12.85
CA TYR A 6 20.12 7.31 -12.87
C TYR A 6 20.63 5.87 -12.82
N PHE A 7 21.82 5.63 -13.40
CA PHE A 7 22.46 4.32 -13.40
C PHE A 7 22.89 3.87 -11.99
N LYS A 8 23.39 4.81 -11.17
CA LYS A 8 23.84 4.53 -9.80
C LYS A 8 22.67 4.25 -8.85
N PHE A 9 21.54 4.92 -9.07
CA PHE A 9 20.28 4.68 -8.36
C PHE A 9 19.66 3.33 -8.74
N TYR A 10 19.64 2.99 -10.04
CA TYR A 10 19.17 1.70 -10.54
C TYR A 10 19.98 0.52 -9.98
N LEU A 11 21.31 0.64 -9.93
CA LEU A 11 22.19 -0.35 -9.30
C LEU A 11 21.92 -0.53 -7.80
N GLN A 12 21.70 0.56 -7.06
CA GLN A 12 21.34 0.48 -5.64
C GLN A 12 19.96 -0.15 -5.40
N LEU A 13 18.99 0.13 -6.29
CA LEU A 13 17.66 -0.48 -6.24
C LEU A 13 17.72 -1.99 -6.58
N GLN A 14 18.52 -2.38 -7.57
CA GLN A 14 18.68 -3.79 -7.96
C GLN A 14 19.47 -4.59 -6.92
N LEU A 15 20.47 -3.97 -6.26
CA LEU A 15 21.17 -4.56 -5.12
C LEU A 15 20.24 -4.75 -3.93
N LEU A 16 19.37 -3.77 -3.63
CA LEU A 16 18.35 -3.89 -2.59
C LEU A 16 17.34 -5.01 -2.89
N ILE A 17 16.87 -5.12 -4.14
CA ILE A 17 15.99 -6.21 -4.60
C ILE A 17 16.69 -7.57 -4.48
N THR A 18 17.99 -7.64 -4.79
CA THR A 18 18.79 -8.87 -4.74
C THR A 18 19.08 -9.29 -3.29
N ILE A 19 19.37 -8.36 -2.39
CA ILE A 19 19.51 -8.59 -0.94
C ILE A 19 18.17 -9.05 -0.34
N ILE A 20 17.05 -8.50 -0.82
CA ILE A 20 15.69 -8.93 -0.44
C ILE A 20 15.39 -10.35 -0.96
N ALA A 21 15.91 -10.72 -2.13
CA ALA A 21 15.74 -12.03 -2.75
C ALA A 21 16.66 -13.12 -2.15
N GLN A 22 17.90 -12.77 -1.79
CA GLN A 22 18.90 -13.71 -1.24
C GLN A 22 18.65 -14.06 0.22
N LYS A 23 17.96 -13.23 1.00
CA LYS A 23 17.44 -13.60 2.34
C LYS A 23 16.16 -14.47 2.29
N GLY A 24 15.86 -15.06 1.13
CA GLY A 24 14.68 -15.88 0.85
C GLY A 24 14.82 -17.37 1.20
N GLU A 25 15.98 -17.80 1.70
CA GLU A 25 16.17 -19.14 2.27
C GLU A 25 16.18 -19.02 3.80
N PHE A 26 15.44 -19.90 4.47
CA PHE A 26 15.00 -19.83 5.88
C PHE A 26 13.79 -18.91 6.16
N VAL A 27 12.59 -19.42 5.86
CA VAL A 27 11.60 -19.83 6.88
C VAL A 27 10.46 -20.57 6.16
N ASN A 28 10.48 -21.88 6.36
CA ASN A 28 9.60 -22.94 5.89
C ASN A 28 8.12 -22.59 5.66
N GLN A 29 7.68 -22.76 4.41
CA GLN A 29 6.52 -23.53 3.89
C GLN A 29 5.12 -23.50 4.54
N LYS A 30 4.90 -22.94 5.74
CA LYS A 30 3.58 -22.94 6.41
C LYS A 30 2.75 -21.67 6.21
N LEU A 31 3.27 -20.61 5.58
CA LEU A 31 2.54 -19.34 5.41
C LEU A 31 1.94 -19.10 4.01
N PHE A 32 2.18 -19.99 3.04
CA PHE A 32 1.51 -20.03 1.72
C PHE A 32 0.13 -20.75 1.79
N VAL A 33 -0.33 -21.09 3.00
CA VAL A 33 -1.47 -21.97 3.27
C VAL A 33 -2.83 -21.29 3.05
N TYR A 34 -2.93 -19.95 3.04
CA TYR A 34 -4.24 -19.29 2.89
C TYR A 34 -4.71 -19.16 1.42
N ALA A 35 -3.85 -18.73 0.50
CA ALA A 35 -4.16 -18.73 -0.94
C ALA A 35 -4.25 -20.14 -1.54
N LYS A 36 -3.42 -21.09 -1.07
CA LYS A 36 -3.39 -22.47 -1.58
C LYS A 36 -4.65 -23.27 -1.26
N ASN A 37 -5.37 -22.89 -0.21
CA ASN A 37 -6.59 -23.57 0.24
C ASN A 37 -7.88 -22.97 -0.36
N HIS A 38 -7.80 -21.91 -1.18
CA HIS A 38 -8.97 -21.28 -1.80
C HIS A 38 -8.93 -21.41 -3.31
N SER A 39 -10.11 -21.54 -3.90
CA SER A 39 -10.24 -21.61 -5.35
C SER A 39 -9.79 -20.30 -6.01
N LYS A 40 -9.29 -20.37 -7.25
CA LYS A 40 -8.98 -19.18 -8.06
C LYS A 40 -10.19 -18.22 -8.17
N LYS A 41 -11.42 -18.77 -8.22
CA LYS A 41 -12.67 -18.00 -8.25
C LYS A 41 -12.84 -17.14 -6.99
N THR A 42 -12.54 -17.68 -5.81
CA THR A 42 -12.61 -16.93 -4.54
C THR A 42 -11.61 -15.78 -4.49
N ILE A 43 -10.39 -16.00 -4.97
CA ILE A 43 -9.36 -14.96 -5.02
C ILE A 43 -9.79 -13.84 -5.96
N ILE A 44 -10.24 -14.17 -7.18
CA ILE A 44 -10.73 -13.20 -8.16
C ILE A 44 -11.91 -12.40 -7.59
N PHE A 45 -12.89 -13.08 -7.00
CA PHE A 45 -14.04 -12.42 -6.37
C PHE A 45 -13.62 -11.45 -5.26
N THR A 46 -12.64 -11.83 -4.44
CA THR A 46 -12.13 -10.97 -3.38
C THR A 46 -11.43 -9.74 -3.92
N VAL A 47 -10.62 -9.88 -4.98
CA VAL A 47 -9.98 -8.74 -5.66
C VAL A 47 -11.05 -7.78 -6.18
N LEU A 48 -12.08 -8.28 -6.88
CA LEU A 48 -13.14 -7.45 -7.42
C LEU A 48 -13.90 -6.67 -6.34
N ILE A 49 -14.31 -7.34 -5.26
CA ILE A 49 -14.96 -6.64 -4.13
C ILE A 49 -14.03 -5.62 -3.49
N SER A 50 -12.76 -5.97 -3.29
CA SER A 50 -11.77 -5.08 -2.68
C SER A 50 -11.57 -3.79 -3.47
N VAL A 51 -11.50 -3.91 -4.80
CA VAL A 51 -11.42 -2.78 -5.73
C VAL A 51 -12.61 -1.85 -5.57
N ILE A 52 -13.83 -2.41 -5.55
CA ILE A 52 -15.07 -1.62 -5.42
C ILE A 52 -15.10 -0.92 -4.06
N LEU A 53 -14.82 -1.64 -2.96
CA LEU A 53 -14.87 -1.08 -1.61
C LEU A 53 -13.82 0.02 -1.41
N ASN A 54 -12.58 -0.16 -1.87
CA ASN A 54 -11.56 0.89 -1.83
C ASN A 54 -12.03 2.13 -2.60
N GLY A 55 -12.58 1.95 -3.81
CA GLY A 55 -13.08 3.05 -4.63
C GLY A 55 -14.21 3.84 -3.96
N LEU A 56 -15.16 3.14 -3.34
CA LEU A 56 -16.28 3.77 -2.64
C LEU A 56 -15.86 4.48 -1.34
N ILE A 57 -14.95 3.89 -0.56
CA ILE A 57 -14.42 4.51 0.66
C ILE A 57 -13.62 5.76 0.32
N ASN A 58 -12.74 5.69 -0.69
CA ASN A 58 -12.01 6.85 -1.18
C ASN A 58 -12.97 7.96 -1.63
N LEU A 59 -13.96 7.65 -2.48
CA LEU A 59 -14.95 8.65 -2.92
C LEU A 59 -15.74 9.27 -1.76
N ALA A 60 -16.07 8.50 -0.72
CA ALA A 60 -16.71 9.01 0.48
C ALA A 60 -15.77 9.95 1.27
N GLY A 61 -14.48 9.60 1.38
CA GLY A 61 -13.45 10.43 2.00
C GLY A 61 -13.34 11.79 1.34
N ASP A 62 -13.21 11.82 0.00
CA ASP A 62 -13.14 13.05 -0.79
C ASP A 62 -14.38 13.92 -0.57
N LYS A 63 -15.58 13.33 -0.60
CA LYS A 63 -16.85 14.07 -0.38
C LYS A 63 -16.97 14.66 1.03
N LEU A 64 -16.30 14.06 2.00
CA LEU A 64 -16.26 14.53 3.39
C LEU A 64 -15.08 15.48 3.66
N GLY A 65 -14.21 15.72 2.68
CA GLY A 65 -13.01 16.55 2.83
C GLY A 65 -11.99 15.94 3.80
N ILE A 66 -11.96 14.60 3.92
CA ILE A 66 -10.99 13.91 4.77
C ILE A 66 -9.64 13.93 4.05
N PRO A 67 -8.56 14.43 4.67
CA PRO A 67 -7.25 14.53 4.02
C PRO A 67 -6.49 13.18 3.98
N LEU A 68 -7.17 12.09 3.61
CA LEU A 68 -6.63 10.73 3.52
C LEU A 68 -7.07 10.07 2.21
N PHE A 69 -6.22 9.23 1.61
CA PHE A 69 -6.54 8.57 0.34
C PHE A 69 -7.54 7.42 0.52
N LEU A 70 -7.40 6.64 1.59
CA LEU A 70 -8.27 5.52 1.98
C LEU A 70 -8.50 4.43 0.91
N ASP A 71 -7.67 4.41 -0.13
CA ASP A 71 -7.80 3.53 -1.29
C ASP A 71 -6.98 2.24 -1.17
N THR A 72 -6.33 2.00 -0.04
CA THR A 72 -5.41 0.85 0.13
C THR A 72 -5.81 -0.12 1.23
N ILE A 73 -6.95 0.09 1.90
CA ILE A 73 -7.42 -0.77 3.00
C ILE A 73 -7.57 -2.20 2.51
N PHE A 74 -8.39 -2.42 1.48
CA PHE A 74 -8.63 -3.76 0.96
C PHE A 74 -7.50 -4.27 0.06
N THR A 75 -6.61 -3.38 -0.39
CA THR A 75 -5.33 -3.78 -1.00
C THR A 75 -4.44 -4.47 0.02
N ALA A 76 -4.27 -3.88 1.21
CA ALA A 76 -3.49 -4.45 2.29
C ALA A 76 -4.12 -5.75 2.82
N VAL A 77 -5.46 -5.79 2.98
CA VAL A 77 -6.19 -7.02 3.37
C VAL A 77 -5.96 -8.12 2.35
N THR A 78 -6.17 -7.85 1.05
CA THR A 78 -6.00 -8.85 0.00
C THR A 78 -4.56 -9.33 -0.08
N ALA A 79 -3.58 -8.44 0.05
CA ALA A 79 -2.16 -8.79 0.08
C ALA A 79 -1.80 -9.67 1.27
N ALA A 80 -2.31 -9.35 2.46
CA ALA A 80 -2.04 -10.09 3.69
C ALA A 80 -2.65 -11.51 3.67
N LEU A 81 -3.83 -11.68 3.06
CA LEU A 81 -4.56 -12.95 3.02
C LEU A 81 -4.18 -13.82 1.82
N PHE A 82 -4.03 -13.22 0.63
CA PHE A 82 -3.88 -13.96 -0.63
C PHE A 82 -2.51 -13.77 -1.28
N GLY A 83 -1.65 -12.94 -0.70
CA GLY A 83 -0.26 -12.74 -1.11
C GLY A 83 -0.06 -11.62 -2.13
N ILE A 84 1.17 -11.56 -2.66
CA ILE A 84 1.68 -10.43 -3.45
C ILE A 84 0.84 -10.14 -4.69
N ILE A 85 0.58 -11.16 -5.54
CA ILE A 85 -0.07 -10.94 -6.83
C ILE A 85 -1.52 -10.43 -6.67
N PRO A 86 -2.40 -11.06 -5.85
CA PRO A 86 -3.73 -10.51 -5.61
C PRO A 86 -3.70 -9.10 -5.00
N GLY A 87 -2.75 -8.82 -4.11
CA GLY A 87 -2.54 -7.49 -3.55
C GLY A 87 -2.20 -6.44 -4.61
N ILE A 88 -1.22 -6.72 -5.48
CA ILE A 88 -0.83 -5.83 -6.58
C ILE A 88 -2.01 -5.57 -7.52
N LEU A 89 -2.73 -6.63 -7.92
CA LEU A 89 -3.89 -6.51 -8.81
C LEU A 89 -5.00 -5.67 -8.18
N THR A 90 -5.25 -5.85 -6.87
CA THR A 90 -6.22 -5.03 -6.14
C THR A 90 -5.81 -3.55 -6.18
N GLY A 91 -4.54 -3.24 -5.94
CA GLY A 91 -4.07 -1.85 -6.00
C GLY A 91 -4.17 -1.25 -7.39
N LEU A 92 -3.73 -1.98 -8.42
CA LEU A 92 -3.84 -1.55 -9.82
C LEU A 92 -5.29 -1.22 -10.20
N PHE A 93 -6.19 -2.18 -10.01
CA PHE A 93 -7.57 -2.03 -10.42
C PHE A 93 -8.35 -1.04 -9.55
N THR A 94 -7.92 -0.79 -8.31
CA THR A 94 -8.53 0.24 -7.45
C THR A 94 -8.42 1.62 -8.11
N ASN A 95 -7.22 2.04 -8.50
CA ASN A 95 -7.05 3.39 -9.07
C ASN A 95 -7.63 3.48 -10.50
N LEU A 96 -7.62 2.39 -11.28
CA LEU A 96 -8.33 2.35 -12.57
C LEU A 96 -9.85 2.40 -12.42
N PHE A 97 -10.40 1.76 -11.38
CA PHE A 97 -11.82 1.84 -11.07
C PHE A 97 -12.21 3.23 -10.59
N GLN A 98 -11.36 3.88 -9.80
CA GLN A 98 -11.58 5.26 -9.37
C GLN A 98 -11.57 6.27 -10.53
N GLU A 99 -10.74 6.07 -11.55
CA GLU A 99 -10.83 6.81 -12.82
C GLU A 99 -12.22 6.67 -13.43
N LEU A 100 -12.67 5.42 -13.61
CA LEU A 100 -13.97 5.12 -14.18
C LEU A 100 -15.11 5.77 -13.37
N LEU A 101 -15.06 5.69 -12.03
CA LEU A 101 -16.05 6.30 -11.14
C LEU A 101 -16.16 7.83 -11.29
N ARG A 102 -15.07 8.49 -11.70
CA ARG A 102 -14.99 9.94 -11.88
C ARG A 102 -15.08 10.37 -13.35
N GLY A 103 -15.43 9.46 -14.26
CA GLY A 103 -15.58 9.76 -15.68
C GLY A 103 -14.26 9.87 -16.46
N PHE A 104 -13.21 9.17 -16.02
CA PHE A 104 -11.87 9.14 -16.63
C PHE A 104 -11.18 10.50 -16.76
N PRO A 105 -10.92 11.22 -15.67
CA PRO A 105 -10.17 12.49 -15.69
C PRO A 105 -8.68 12.34 -16.08
N LEU A 106 -8.14 11.11 -16.18
CA LEU A 106 -6.72 10.84 -16.45
C LEU A 106 -5.79 11.39 -15.36
N TYR A 107 -6.22 11.28 -14.11
CA TYR A 107 -5.56 11.88 -12.95
C TYR A 107 -5.15 10.85 -11.87
N LEU A 108 -6.00 9.88 -11.57
CA LEU A 108 -5.80 8.83 -10.57
C LEU A 108 -4.99 7.63 -11.08
N TYR A 109 -5.01 7.34 -12.39
CA TYR A 109 -4.31 6.19 -12.95
C TYR A 109 -2.79 6.17 -12.67
N PRO A 110 -2.04 7.29 -12.60
CA PRO A 110 -0.61 7.25 -12.25
C PRO A 110 -0.39 6.77 -10.82
N PHE A 111 -1.32 7.07 -9.90
CA PHE A 111 -1.26 6.64 -8.51
C PHE A 111 -1.53 5.14 -8.32
N ALA A 112 -1.95 4.41 -9.36
CA ALA A 112 -2.02 2.96 -9.33
C ALA A 112 -0.69 2.31 -8.89
N VAL A 113 0.44 2.89 -9.29
CA VAL A 113 1.78 2.41 -8.88
C VAL A 113 1.98 2.52 -7.37
N VAL A 114 1.44 3.55 -6.72
CA VAL A 114 1.47 3.76 -5.26
C VAL A 114 0.67 2.68 -4.54
N ASN A 115 -0.52 2.38 -5.04
CA ASN A 115 -1.39 1.36 -4.45
C ASN A 115 -0.83 -0.06 -4.67
N MET A 116 -0.33 -0.34 -5.88
CA MET A 116 0.41 -1.59 -6.18
C MET A 116 1.61 -1.79 -5.25
N ALA A 117 2.37 -0.73 -4.95
CA ALA A 117 3.50 -0.80 -4.02
C ALA A 117 3.04 -1.21 -2.60
N THR A 118 1.86 -0.75 -2.17
CA THR A 118 1.25 -1.20 -0.91
C THR A 118 0.97 -2.70 -0.93
N GLY A 119 0.32 -3.20 -1.98
CA GLY A 119 0.02 -4.62 -2.13
C GLY A 119 1.28 -5.50 -2.16
N LEU A 120 2.33 -5.04 -2.87
CA LEU A 120 3.62 -5.70 -2.91
C LEU A 120 4.29 -5.76 -1.53
N LEU A 121 4.43 -4.61 -0.85
CA LEU A 121 5.13 -4.51 0.43
C LEU A 121 4.41 -5.28 1.53
N VAL A 122 3.09 -5.12 1.65
CA VAL A 122 2.30 -5.88 2.64
C VAL A 122 2.44 -7.38 2.35
N GLY A 123 2.28 -7.81 1.09
CA GLY A 123 2.44 -9.22 0.73
C GLY A 123 3.81 -9.79 1.09
N ILE A 124 4.91 -9.06 0.81
CA ILE A 124 6.27 -9.47 1.16
C ILE A 124 6.47 -9.53 2.67
N LEU A 125 6.11 -8.48 3.40
CA LEU A 125 6.40 -8.36 4.83
C LEU A 125 5.55 -9.30 5.67
N VAL A 126 4.28 -9.49 5.31
CA VAL A 126 3.41 -10.51 5.92
C VAL A 126 3.98 -11.90 5.68
N LYS A 127 4.46 -12.21 4.46
CA LYS A 127 5.15 -13.47 4.15
C LYS A 127 6.41 -13.67 5.01
N LYS A 128 7.15 -12.60 5.29
CA LYS A 128 8.31 -12.59 6.21
C LYS A 128 7.93 -12.66 7.69
N GLY A 129 6.64 -12.73 8.02
CA GLY A 129 6.15 -12.89 9.38
C GLY A 129 6.04 -11.60 10.19
N TYR A 130 6.01 -10.42 9.56
CA TYR A 130 5.91 -9.15 10.27
C TYR A 130 4.59 -9.00 11.04
N PHE A 131 3.51 -9.63 10.57
CA PHE A 131 2.22 -9.68 11.28
C PHE A 131 2.21 -10.64 12.48
N LYS A 132 3.36 -11.21 12.88
CA LYS A 132 3.44 -12.01 14.12
C LYS A 132 3.59 -11.16 15.38
N THR A 133 4.06 -9.91 15.26
CA THR A 133 4.31 -9.01 16.39
C THR A 133 3.78 -7.62 16.10
N LEU A 134 3.40 -6.86 17.14
CA LEU A 134 2.95 -5.47 16.97
C LEU A 134 4.06 -4.57 16.40
N PHE A 135 5.31 -4.82 16.80
CA PHE A 135 6.46 -4.10 16.23
C PHE A 135 6.63 -4.39 14.73
N GLY A 136 6.41 -5.62 14.28
CA GLY A 136 6.43 -5.94 12.86
C GLY A 136 5.30 -5.24 12.09
N VAL A 137 4.09 -5.16 12.65
CA VAL A 137 2.96 -4.38 12.07
C VAL A 137 3.33 -2.91 11.95
N PHE A 138 3.92 -2.32 12.99
CA PHE A 138 4.43 -0.95 12.97
C PHE A 138 5.45 -0.74 11.84
N LEU A 139 6.40 -1.66 11.65
CA LEU A 139 7.35 -1.57 10.54
C LEU A 139 6.67 -1.66 9.16
N VAL A 140 5.60 -2.45 9.00
CA VAL A 140 4.83 -2.48 7.75
C VAL A 140 4.20 -1.11 7.47
N ILE A 141 3.63 -0.45 8.49
CA ILE A 141 3.08 0.91 8.37
C ILE A 141 4.17 1.89 7.93
N ILE A 142 5.33 1.90 8.59
CA ILE A 142 6.43 2.81 8.25
C ILE A 142 6.92 2.59 6.81
N TYR A 143 7.18 1.35 6.40
CA TYR A 143 7.70 1.08 5.06
C TYR A 143 6.70 1.43 3.96
N THR A 144 5.43 1.06 4.14
CA THR A 144 4.38 1.41 3.16
C THR A 144 4.16 2.92 3.10
N ALA A 145 4.18 3.63 4.24
CA ALA A 145 4.01 5.07 4.25
C ALA A 145 5.15 5.81 3.54
N LEU A 146 6.40 5.44 3.81
CA LEU A 146 7.57 6.07 3.19
C LEU A 146 7.63 5.82 1.68
N ILE A 147 7.43 4.58 1.24
CA ILE A 147 7.45 4.25 -0.18
C ILE A 147 6.31 4.94 -0.92
N ASN A 148 5.09 4.96 -0.35
CA ASN A 148 3.97 5.62 -1.00
C ASN A 148 4.12 7.14 -1.04
N SER A 149 4.71 7.74 -0.01
CA SER A 149 5.00 9.17 0.01
C SER A 149 6.02 9.54 -1.05
N PHE A 150 7.07 8.72 -1.20
CA PHE A 150 8.11 8.92 -2.21
C PHE A 150 7.53 8.80 -3.63
N LEU A 151 6.81 7.71 -3.92
CA LEU A 151 6.19 7.50 -5.22
C LEU A 151 5.14 8.56 -5.54
N GLY A 152 4.29 8.91 -4.57
CA GLY A 152 3.30 9.97 -4.71
C GLY A 152 3.93 11.33 -4.97
N ALA A 153 5.01 11.68 -4.26
CA ALA A 153 5.74 12.93 -4.49
C ALA A 153 6.42 12.97 -5.86
N LEU A 154 6.99 11.86 -6.33
CA LEU A 154 7.54 11.76 -7.68
C LEU A 154 6.46 12.00 -8.74
N ILE A 155 5.33 11.29 -8.64
CA ILE A 155 4.19 11.45 -9.55
C ILE A 155 3.73 12.91 -9.59
N VAL A 156 3.46 13.49 -8.43
CA VAL A 156 2.98 14.88 -8.32
C VAL A 156 3.98 15.88 -8.88
N THR A 157 5.27 15.71 -8.57
CA THR A 157 6.30 16.66 -9.04
C THR A 157 6.52 16.55 -10.54
N ILE A 158 6.62 15.33 -11.08
CA ILE A 158 7.02 15.10 -12.47
C ILE A 158 5.83 15.23 -13.43
N ILE A 159 4.67 14.69 -13.06
CA ILE A 159 3.50 14.62 -13.94
C ILE A 159 2.61 15.86 -13.78
N PHE A 160 2.42 16.31 -12.54
CA PHE A 160 1.45 17.36 -12.21
C PHE A 160 2.08 18.71 -11.84
N GLY A 161 3.41 18.83 -11.87
CA GLY A 161 4.12 20.08 -11.57
C GLY A 161 4.09 20.51 -10.10
N GLY A 162 3.60 19.67 -9.18
CA GLY A 162 3.73 19.87 -7.73
C GLY A 162 2.45 19.99 -6.93
N ILE A 163 1.37 20.52 -7.51
CA ILE A 163 0.08 20.72 -6.84
C ILE A 163 -1.00 20.10 -7.69
N THR A 164 -1.78 19.20 -7.10
CA THR A 164 -2.87 18.45 -7.73
C THR A 164 -4.27 18.90 -7.29
N ASN A 165 -4.34 19.90 -6.39
CA ASN A 165 -5.56 20.38 -5.72
C ASN A 165 -6.23 19.33 -4.84
N GLU A 166 -5.44 18.43 -4.27
CA GLU A 166 -5.89 17.49 -3.24
C GLU A 166 -5.82 18.13 -1.87
N GLU A 167 -6.51 17.54 -0.89
CA GLU A 167 -6.52 18.01 0.51
C GLU A 167 -5.11 18.00 1.12
N VAL A 168 -4.25 17.06 0.72
CA VAL A 168 -2.83 17.04 1.16
C VAL A 168 -2.07 18.28 0.68
N ASP A 169 -2.50 18.93 -0.41
CA ASP A 169 -1.78 20.07 -0.98
C ASP A 169 -1.90 21.35 -0.14
N TYR A 170 -2.85 21.42 0.79
CA TYR A 170 -2.85 22.48 1.80
C TYR A 170 -1.56 22.44 2.64
N ILE A 171 -1.13 21.24 3.04
CA ILE A 171 0.13 21.05 3.78
C ILE A 171 1.33 21.30 2.84
N VAL A 172 1.26 20.84 1.59
CA VAL A 172 2.32 21.09 0.59
C VAL A 172 2.57 22.59 0.41
N LYS A 173 1.51 23.40 0.26
CA LYS A 173 1.61 24.85 0.08
C LYS A 173 2.27 25.53 1.28
N VAL A 174 1.91 25.13 2.51
CA VAL A 174 2.53 25.67 3.74
C VAL A 174 4.03 25.36 3.78
N ILE A 175 4.44 24.13 3.45
CA ILE A 175 5.86 23.76 3.43
C ILE A 175 6.59 24.50 2.30
N LEU A 176 5.96 24.66 1.14
CA LEU A 176 6.52 25.36 0.00
C LEU A 176 6.83 26.84 0.33
N MET A 177 5.96 27.51 1.11
CA MET A 177 6.16 28.89 1.59
C MET A 177 7.40 29.04 2.48
N THR A 178 7.94 27.96 3.05
CA THR A 178 9.20 27.98 3.82
C THR A 178 10.46 27.95 2.93
N GLY A 179 10.29 27.98 1.60
CA GLY A 179 11.39 27.98 0.62
C GLY A 179 11.89 26.58 0.22
N GLN A 180 11.18 25.52 0.62
CA GLN A 180 11.51 24.15 0.22
C GLN A 180 11.25 23.91 -1.26
N SER A 181 11.91 22.90 -1.83
CA SER A 181 11.60 22.47 -3.21
C SER A 181 10.19 21.87 -3.30
N VAL A 182 9.62 21.85 -4.50
CA VAL A 182 8.32 21.19 -4.77
C VAL A 182 8.35 19.73 -4.32
N PHE A 183 9.36 18.97 -4.75
CA PHE A 183 9.50 17.56 -4.36
C PHE A 183 9.57 17.38 -2.84
N SER A 184 10.42 18.17 -2.17
CA SER A 184 10.57 18.09 -0.71
C SER A 184 9.25 18.40 0.01
N SER A 185 8.55 19.44 -0.44
CA SER A 185 7.27 19.87 0.13
C SER A 185 6.21 18.79 -0.02
N THR A 186 6.08 18.23 -1.22
CA THR A 186 5.13 17.15 -1.50
C THR A 186 5.49 15.86 -0.74
N PHE A 187 6.77 15.51 -0.66
CA PHE A 187 7.23 14.32 0.05
C PHE A 187 6.96 14.41 1.55
N ILE A 188 7.33 15.51 2.19
CA ILE A 188 7.14 15.71 3.63
C ILE A 188 5.64 15.72 3.98
N ALA A 189 4.81 16.46 3.24
CA ALA A 189 3.36 16.48 3.46
C ALA A 189 2.76 15.06 3.36
N ARG A 190 3.16 14.31 2.33
CA ARG A 190 2.65 12.96 2.10
C ARG A 190 3.12 11.96 3.13
N ILE A 191 4.27 12.15 3.80
CA ILE A 191 4.69 11.28 4.91
C ILE A 191 3.65 11.32 6.03
N PHE A 192 3.22 12.51 6.45
CA PHE A 192 2.24 12.64 7.53
C PHE A 192 0.90 12.01 7.16
N ILE A 193 0.41 12.29 5.94
CA ILE A 193 -0.84 11.72 5.44
C ILE A 193 -0.74 10.19 5.32
N ASN A 194 0.33 9.67 4.71
CA ASN A 194 0.47 8.24 4.51
C ASN A 194 0.74 7.48 5.82
N LEU A 195 1.34 8.08 6.84
CA LEU A 195 1.49 7.42 8.14
C LEU A 195 0.13 7.10 8.76
N VAL A 196 -0.82 8.04 8.71
CA VAL A 196 -2.19 7.83 9.19
C VAL A 196 -2.93 6.87 8.26
N ASP A 197 -2.87 7.11 6.95
CA ASP A 197 -3.57 6.31 5.95
C ASP A 197 -3.13 4.83 5.95
N LYS A 198 -1.82 4.57 5.95
CA LYS A 198 -1.28 3.21 6.04
C LYS A 198 -1.42 2.62 7.43
N GLY A 199 -1.46 3.45 8.46
CA GLY A 199 -1.86 3.03 9.80
C GLY A 199 -3.21 2.34 9.77
N ILE A 200 -4.23 3.01 9.24
CA ILE A 200 -5.59 2.47 9.12
C ILE A 200 -5.61 1.20 8.27
N ALA A 201 -5.06 1.26 7.05
CA ALA A 201 -5.10 0.14 6.11
C ALA A 201 -4.40 -1.13 6.64
N VAL A 202 -3.19 -0.98 7.18
CA VAL A 202 -2.39 -2.10 7.68
C VAL A 202 -2.95 -2.65 8.99
N LEU A 203 -3.48 -1.80 9.89
CA LEU A 203 -4.11 -2.28 11.13
C LEU A 203 -5.37 -3.11 10.82
N ILE A 204 -6.23 -2.66 9.90
CA ILE A 204 -7.39 -3.45 9.47
C ILE A 204 -6.96 -4.79 8.88
N ALA A 205 -5.95 -4.79 7.99
CA ALA A 205 -5.40 -6.01 7.42
C ALA A 205 -4.84 -6.97 8.49
N TYR A 206 -4.14 -6.43 9.50
CA TYR A 206 -3.62 -7.19 10.62
C TYR A 206 -4.72 -7.82 11.47
N LEU A 207 -5.76 -7.05 11.83
CA LEU A 207 -6.89 -7.54 12.64
C LEU A 207 -7.62 -8.69 11.94
N ILE A 208 -7.90 -8.54 10.64
CA ILE A 208 -8.53 -9.58 9.82
C ILE A 208 -7.62 -10.81 9.72
N TYR A 209 -6.32 -10.62 9.48
CA TYR A 209 -5.35 -11.71 9.41
C TYR A 209 -5.30 -12.53 10.71
N VAL A 210 -5.26 -11.87 11.88
CA VAL A 210 -5.23 -12.55 13.17
C VAL A 210 -6.54 -13.29 13.45
N LYS A 211 -7.69 -12.69 13.15
CA LYS A 211 -9.01 -13.31 13.34
C LYS A 211 -9.12 -14.62 12.55
N LEU A 212 -8.79 -14.59 11.26
CA LEU A 212 -8.87 -15.75 10.38
C LEU A 212 -7.83 -16.83 10.71
N LYS A 213 -6.67 -16.46 11.25
CA LYS A 213 -5.67 -17.42 11.73
C LYS A 213 -6.17 -18.20 12.96
N LYS A 214 -6.87 -17.53 13.90
CA LYS A 214 -7.44 -18.17 15.10
C LYS A 214 -8.53 -19.18 14.73
N GLU A 215 -9.40 -18.85 13.79
CA GLU A 215 -10.50 -19.75 13.35
C GLU A 215 -10.00 -21.06 12.71
N LYS A 216 -8.79 -21.07 12.13
CA LYS A 216 -8.18 -22.25 11.50
C LYS A 216 -7.34 -23.13 12.43
N GLN A 217 -7.10 -22.71 13.67
CA GLN A 217 -6.49 -23.57 14.68
C GLN A 217 -7.60 -24.39 15.32
N PRO A 218 -7.60 -25.75 15.24
CA PRO A 218 -8.61 -26.54 15.94
C PRO A 218 -8.55 -26.18 17.42
N LYS A 219 -9.70 -25.88 18.02
CA LYS A 219 -9.81 -25.77 19.48
C LYS A 219 -9.32 -27.12 20.02
N GLU A 220 -8.21 -27.13 20.74
CA GLU A 220 -7.83 -28.30 21.54
C GLU A 220 -9.04 -28.59 22.45
N GLN A 221 -9.75 -29.68 22.15
CA GLN A 221 -10.79 -30.19 23.02
C GLN A 221 -10.06 -30.62 24.29
N THR A 222 -10.16 -29.79 25.33
CA THR A 222 -9.78 -30.16 26.69
C THR A 222 -10.75 -31.27 27.08
N TYR A 223 -10.30 -32.52 26.98
CA TYR A 223 -10.96 -33.63 27.64
C TYR A 223 -10.56 -33.55 29.12
N GLU A 224 -11.41 -32.91 29.92
CA GLU A 224 -11.48 -33.16 31.36
C GLU A 224 -12.43 -34.32 31.64
#